data_AF-A0A9D8D644-F1
#
_entry.id   AF-A0A9D8D644-F1
#
_cell.length_a   1.000
_cell.length_b   1.000
_cell.length_c   1.000
_cell.angle_alpha   90.00
_cell.angle_beta   90.00
_cell.angle_gamma   90.00
#
_symmetry.space_group_name_H-M   'P 1'
#
loop_
_entity.id
_entity.type
_entity.pdbx_description
1 polymer ?
#
loop_
_entity_poly.entity_id
_entity_poly.type
_entity_poly.pdbx_seq_one_letter_code
_entity_poly.pdbx_strand_id
1 'polypeptide(L)'
;MGIAALAASLGLLAAPLAVAQTNTIATAGYWKAFAGKSNSGTPLCGMSATGKGLFFSIKVYRGDDDMTVQLGSERWKIKDGAKQKVVMRFDREAPWRATATGFHFRDGDAGLEFSVKTKNLESFLKDFAKSQKLRIEFEGSDVDGWTADLTGTAAVTVAFGNCVEKRL
;
A
#
# COMPACT_ATOMS: atom_id res chain seq x y z
N MET A 1 57.78 31.41 -22.76
CA MET A 1 56.38 31.37 -23.21
C MET A 1 55.68 30.26 -22.43
N GLY A 2 54.91 30.61 -21.40
CA GLY A 2 54.27 29.65 -20.50
C GLY A 2 52.85 29.34 -20.96
N ILE A 3 52.50 28.06 -21.05
CA ILE A 3 51.16 27.57 -21.33
C ILE A 3 50.54 27.18 -19.99
N ALA A 4 49.55 27.96 -19.53
CA ALA A 4 48.73 27.62 -18.38
C ALA A 4 47.48 26.86 -18.89
N ALA A 5 47.42 25.55 -18.63
CA ALA A 5 46.25 24.72 -18.92
C ALA A 5 45.31 24.69 -17.71
N LEU A 6 44.14 25.31 -17.84
CA LEU A 6 43.05 25.26 -16.86
C LEU A 6 42.26 23.96 -17.07
N ALA A 7 42.44 22.97 -16.20
CA ALA A 7 41.62 21.76 -16.17
C ALA A 7 40.35 22.03 -15.34
N ALA A 8 39.22 22.27 -16.01
CA ALA A 8 37.91 22.36 -15.38
C ALA A 8 37.35 20.94 -15.17
N SER A 9 37.50 20.40 -13.97
CA SER A 9 36.86 19.16 -13.54
C SER A 9 35.36 19.40 -13.33
N LEU A 10 34.55 19.00 -14.31
CA LEU A 10 33.10 18.84 -14.13
C LEU A 10 32.85 17.71 -13.12
N GLY A 11 32.62 18.08 -11.86
CA GLY A 11 32.10 17.18 -10.84
C GLY A 11 30.65 16.82 -11.16
N LEU A 12 30.45 15.62 -11.72
CA LEU A 12 29.13 15.00 -11.83
C LEU A 12 28.58 14.76 -10.42
N LEU A 13 27.71 15.66 -9.96
CA LEU A 13 26.91 15.48 -8.76
C LEU A 13 25.89 14.37 -9.03
N ALA A 14 26.25 13.13 -8.70
CA ALA A 14 25.29 12.04 -8.60
C ALA A 14 24.35 12.32 -7.43
N ALA A 15 23.15 12.80 -7.71
CA ALA A 15 22.11 12.94 -6.70
C ALA A 15 21.79 11.54 -6.13
N PRO A 16 21.82 11.34 -4.79
CA PRO A 16 21.46 10.06 -4.22
C PRO A 16 20.00 9.76 -4.56
N LEU A 17 19.77 8.61 -5.20
CA LEU A 17 18.42 8.11 -5.41
C LEU A 17 17.81 7.85 -4.02
N ALA A 18 16.78 8.62 -3.67
CA ALA A 18 16.02 8.39 -2.44
C ALA A 18 15.25 7.07 -2.58
N VAL A 19 15.82 6.00 -2.03
CA VAL A 19 15.17 4.70 -1.95
C VAL A 19 14.11 4.76 -0.86
N ALA A 20 12.87 4.35 -1.15
CA ALA A 20 11.85 4.16 -0.12
C ALA A 20 12.39 3.21 0.97
N GLN A 21 12.51 3.73 2.19
CA GLN A 21 12.97 2.99 3.36
C GLN A 21 11.76 2.74 4.26
N THR A 22 11.31 1.50 4.32
CA THR A 22 10.29 1.05 5.27
C THR A 22 10.87 0.01 6.20
N ASN A 23 10.55 0.12 7.49
CA ASN A 23 10.88 -0.87 8.50
C ASN A 23 9.61 -1.56 8.96
N THR A 24 9.65 -2.89 9.07
CA THR A 24 8.58 -3.67 9.69
C THR A 24 8.53 -3.34 11.18
N ILE A 25 7.36 -2.96 11.69
CA ILE A 25 7.14 -2.60 13.11
C ILE A 25 6.31 -3.64 13.86
N ALA A 26 5.58 -4.51 13.16
CA ALA A 26 4.90 -5.67 13.73
C ALA A 26 4.60 -6.72 12.65
N THR A 27 4.41 -7.97 13.08
CA THR A 27 4.06 -9.10 12.21
C THR A 27 3.01 -9.98 12.87
N ALA A 28 2.09 -10.53 12.08
CA ALA A 28 1.12 -11.53 12.52
C ALA A 28 0.80 -12.48 11.35
N GLY A 29 1.31 -13.71 11.40
CA GLY A 29 1.25 -14.60 10.25
C GLY A 29 1.93 -13.98 9.02
N TYR A 30 1.19 -13.87 7.92
CA TYR A 30 1.67 -13.23 6.67
C TYR A 30 1.37 -11.73 6.60
N TRP A 31 0.79 -11.14 7.65
CA TRP A 31 0.57 -9.71 7.77
C TRP A 31 1.77 -9.00 8.39
N LYS A 32 2.07 -7.80 7.90
CA LYS A 32 3.13 -6.92 8.40
C LYS A 32 2.58 -5.51 8.54
N ALA A 33 2.86 -4.84 9.66
CA ALA A 33 2.80 -3.39 9.77
C ALA A 33 4.19 -2.82 9.50
N PHE A 34 4.27 -1.68 8.83
CA PHE A 34 5.53 -1.00 8.53
C PHE A 34 5.40 0.51 8.66
N ALA A 35 6.55 1.15 8.91
CA ALA A 35 6.68 2.60 8.96
C ALA A 35 7.90 3.02 8.15
N GLY A 36 7.84 4.17 7.48
CA GLY A 36 8.92 4.58 6.60
C GLY A 36 8.75 5.94 5.97
N LYS A 37 9.40 6.12 4.83
CA LYS A 37 9.23 7.26 3.93
C LYS A 37 8.99 6.77 2.50
N SER A 38 8.19 7.51 1.74
CA SER A 38 8.05 7.33 0.29
C SER A 38 9.35 7.70 -0.44
N ASN A 39 9.39 7.47 -1.76
CA ASN A 39 10.50 7.94 -2.61
C ASN A 39 10.66 9.47 -2.59
N SER A 40 9.59 10.23 -2.32
CA SER A 40 9.63 11.69 -2.16
C SER A 40 10.04 12.13 -0.74
N GLY A 41 10.33 11.18 0.16
CA GLY A 41 10.67 11.46 1.55
C GLY A 41 9.46 11.66 2.47
N THR A 42 8.23 11.55 1.97
CA THR A 42 6.99 11.70 2.75
C THR A 42 6.86 10.56 3.77
N PRO A 43 6.80 10.85 5.08
CA PRO A 43 6.58 9.81 6.08
C PRO A 43 5.29 9.03 5.83
N LEU A 44 5.32 7.73 6.02
CA LEU A 44 4.15 6.86 5.88
C LEU A 44 4.10 5.77 6.95
N CYS A 45 2.89 5.31 7.21
CA CYS A 45 2.58 4.10 7.94
C CYS A 45 1.79 3.18 7.01
N GLY A 46 1.96 1.88 7.13
CA GLY A 46 1.20 0.93 6.34
C GLY A 46 1.08 -0.44 6.96
N MET A 47 0.18 -1.23 6.40
CA MET A 47 0.12 -2.66 6.64
C MET A 47 -0.03 -3.40 5.31
N SER A 48 0.46 -4.63 5.24
CA SER A 48 0.40 -5.42 4.02
C SER A 48 0.33 -6.91 4.32
N ALA A 49 -0.18 -7.63 3.33
CA ALA A 49 -0.15 -9.07 3.23
C ALA A 49 0.30 -9.46 1.83
N THR A 50 1.13 -10.49 1.75
CA THR A 50 1.54 -11.08 0.47
C THR A 50 1.52 -12.59 0.60
N GLY A 51 0.90 -13.26 -0.37
CA GLY A 51 0.85 -14.72 -0.40
C GLY A 51 -0.01 -15.24 -1.54
N LYS A 52 0.35 -16.43 -2.06
CA LYS A 52 -0.38 -17.10 -3.16
C LYS A 52 -0.50 -16.25 -4.43
N GLY A 53 0.53 -15.45 -4.75
CA GLY A 53 0.53 -14.56 -5.92
C GLY A 53 -0.44 -13.37 -5.80
N LEU A 54 -0.80 -13.00 -4.56
CA LEU A 54 -1.70 -11.91 -4.25
C LEU A 54 -1.06 -10.94 -3.26
N PHE A 55 -1.33 -9.66 -3.46
CA PHE A 55 -0.82 -8.56 -2.66
C PHE A 55 -1.99 -7.69 -2.16
N PHE A 56 -1.94 -7.34 -0.88
CA PHE A 56 -2.80 -6.35 -0.26
C PHE A 56 -1.91 -5.37 0.50
N SER A 57 -2.14 -4.07 0.34
CA SER A 57 -1.58 -3.09 1.27
C SER A 57 -2.51 -1.93 1.52
N ILE A 58 -2.29 -1.35 2.69
CA ILE A 58 -2.89 -0.10 3.13
C ILE A 58 -1.75 0.83 3.50
N LYS A 59 -1.83 2.09 3.08
CA LYS A 59 -0.85 3.13 3.38
C LYS A 59 -1.55 4.42 3.76
N VAL A 60 -1.01 5.10 4.76
CA VAL A 60 -1.39 6.48 5.09
C VAL A 60 -0.12 7.31 5.11
N TYR A 61 -0.12 8.40 4.36
CA TYR A 61 1.00 9.31 4.22
C TYR A 61 0.75 10.55 5.07
N ARG A 62 1.83 11.15 5.60
CA ARG A 62 1.75 12.41 6.33
C ARG A 62 1.24 13.53 5.43
N GLY A 63 0.16 14.17 5.87
CA GLY A 63 -0.47 15.30 5.18
C GLY A 63 -1.58 14.91 4.21
N ASP A 64 -1.82 13.61 4.01
CA ASP A 64 -2.89 13.13 3.13
C ASP A 64 -4.19 12.91 3.91
N ASP A 65 -5.31 13.33 3.32
CA ASP A 65 -6.67 13.07 3.84
C ASP A 65 -7.22 11.70 3.42
N ASP A 66 -6.38 10.89 2.78
CA ASP A 66 -6.74 9.61 2.19
C ASP A 66 -5.80 8.49 2.64
N MET A 67 -6.42 7.35 2.96
CA MET A 67 -5.77 6.06 3.07
C MET A 67 -5.76 5.40 1.69
N THR A 68 -4.59 5.02 1.21
CA THR A 68 -4.43 4.32 -0.07
C THR A 68 -4.53 2.81 0.17
N VAL A 69 -5.39 2.14 -0.59
CA VAL A 69 -5.48 0.68 -0.64
C VAL A 69 -4.96 0.21 -1.99
N GLN A 70 -3.98 -0.70 -1.97
CA GLN A 70 -3.43 -1.32 -3.17
C GLN A 70 -3.66 -2.83 -3.12
N LEU A 71 -4.13 -3.36 -4.24
CA LEU A 71 -4.29 -4.79 -4.49
C LEU A 71 -3.38 -5.16 -5.66
N GLY A 72 -2.85 -6.38 -5.68
CA GLY A 72 -2.02 -6.84 -6.78
C GLY A 72 -2.10 -8.34 -6.99
N SER A 73 -1.85 -8.77 -8.23
CA SER A 73 -1.64 -10.17 -8.56
C SER A 73 -0.84 -10.34 -9.83
N GLU A 74 0.08 -11.31 -9.80
CA GLU A 74 0.83 -11.79 -10.98
C GLU A 74 -0.09 -12.36 -12.08
N ARG A 75 -1.33 -12.75 -11.73
CA ARG A 75 -2.29 -13.38 -12.67
C ARG A 75 -3.21 -12.38 -13.34
N TRP A 76 -3.26 -11.15 -12.84
CA TRP A 76 -4.18 -10.13 -13.35
C TRP A 76 -3.69 -9.55 -14.68
N LYS A 77 -4.65 -9.26 -15.56
CA LYS A 77 -4.41 -8.61 -16.86
C LYS A 77 -5.18 -7.29 -16.92
N ILE A 78 -4.78 -6.34 -16.07
CA ILE A 78 -5.44 -5.04 -15.92
C ILE A 78 -4.58 -3.98 -16.59
N LYS A 79 -5.20 -3.13 -17.43
CA LYS A 79 -4.49 -2.01 -18.07
C LYS A 79 -4.35 -0.83 -17.12
N ASP A 80 -3.28 -0.06 -17.27
CA ASP A 80 -3.13 1.23 -16.58
C ASP A 80 -4.33 2.14 -16.86
N GLY A 81 -4.83 2.79 -15.81
CA GLY A 81 -5.99 3.69 -15.88
C GLY A 81 -7.35 3.01 -15.97
N ALA A 82 -7.41 1.68 -16.19
CA ALA A 82 -8.68 0.94 -16.23
C ALA A 82 -9.44 1.11 -14.91
N LYS A 83 -10.77 1.20 -14.97
CA LYS A 83 -11.61 1.38 -13.78
C LYS A 83 -12.26 0.05 -13.40
N GLN A 84 -12.12 -0.33 -12.14
CA GLN A 84 -12.67 -1.57 -11.60
C GLN A 84 -13.51 -1.28 -10.36
N LYS A 85 -14.76 -1.74 -10.33
CA LYS A 85 -15.56 -1.73 -9.10
C LYS A 85 -15.05 -2.81 -8.15
N VAL A 86 -14.71 -2.41 -6.94
CA VAL A 86 -14.19 -3.30 -5.89
C VAL A 86 -15.18 -3.33 -4.73
N VAL A 87 -15.48 -4.53 -4.26
CA VAL A 87 -16.29 -4.78 -3.07
C VAL A 87 -15.44 -5.52 -2.07
N MET A 88 -15.23 -4.91 -0.91
CA MET A 88 -14.44 -5.45 0.18
C MET A 88 -15.34 -5.71 1.38
N ARG A 89 -15.28 -6.91 1.96
CA ARG A 89 -16.14 -7.31 3.08
C ARG A 89 -15.33 -8.00 4.17
N PHE A 90 -15.49 -7.50 5.39
CA PHE A 90 -14.99 -8.11 6.62
C PHE A 90 -16.07 -9.04 7.18
N ASP A 91 -15.82 -10.35 7.21
CA ASP A 91 -16.79 -11.38 7.62
C ASP A 91 -18.23 -11.18 7.07
N ARG A 92 -19.15 -10.72 7.93
CA ARG A 92 -20.57 -10.44 7.66
C ARG A 92 -20.93 -8.95 7.77
N GLU A 93 -19.93 -8.08 7.86
CA GLU A 93 -20.12 -6.63 7.96
C GLU A 93 -20.60 -6.02 6.63
N ALA A 94 -21.04 -4.77 6.71
CA ALA A 94 -21.41 -4.00 5.52
C ALA A 94 -20.22 -3.92 4.53
N PRO A 95 -20.47 -4.05 3.22
CA PRO A 95 -19.40 -4.00 2.24
C PRO A 95 -18.86 -2.58 2.07
N TRP A 96 -17.54 -2.47 2.02
CA TRP A 96 -16.81 -1.30 1.53
C TRP A 96 -16.77 -1.33 0.01
N ARG A 97 -17.28 -0.27 -0.64
CA ARG A 97 -17.37 -0.18 -2.10
C ARG A 97 -16.48 0.95 -2.60
N ALA A 98 -15.70 0.68 -3.64
CA ALA A 98 -14.83 1.67 -4.27
C ALA A 98 -14.73 1.44 -5.77
N THR A 99 -14.28 2.47 -6.49
CA THR A 99 -13.80 2.33 -7.87
C THR A 99 -12.29 2.45 -7.85
N ALA A 100 -11.60 1.34 -8.13
CA ALA A 100 -10.16 1.29 -8.22
C ALA A 100 -9.67 1.63 -9.62
N THR A 101 -8.42 2.10 -9.68
CA THR A 101 -7.70 2.40 -10.91
C THR A 101 -6.60 1.36 -11.11
N GLY A 102 -6.55 0.78 -12.31
CA GLY A 102 -5.50 -0.13 -12.73
C GLY A 102 -4.15 0.57 -12.85
N PHE A 103 -3.10 -0.11 -12.44
CA PHE A 103 -1.71 0.31 -12.62
C PHE A 103 -0.80 -0.92 -12.69
N HIS A 104 0.47 -0.75 -13.07
CA HIS A 104 1.49 -1.78 -12.91
C HIS A 104 2.50 -1.40 -11.82
N PHE A 105 2.83 -2.36 -10.97
CA PHE A 105 3.93 -2.25 -10.02
C PHE A 105 5.27 -2.22 -10.76
N ARG A 106 6.36 -1.88 -10.05
CA ARG A 106 7.69 -1.74 -10.65
C ARG A 106 8.25 -3.06 -11.20
N ASP A 107 7.81 -4.19 -10.64
CA ASP A 107 8.13 -5.55 -11.10
C ASP A 107 7.29 -5.98 -12.31
N GLY A 108 6.33 -5.17 -12.75
CA GLY A 108 5.47 -5.43 -13.90
C GLY A 108 4.17 -6.15 -13.54
N ASP A 109 3.91 -6.44 -12.26
CA ASP A 109 2.64 -7.03 -11.84
C ASP A 109 1.50 -6.02 -11.98
N ALA A 110 0.32 -6.51 -12.35
CA ALA A 110 -0.87 -5.68 -12.43
C ALA A 110 -1.47 -5.44 -11.02
N GLY A 111 -1.92 -4.22 -10.80
CA GLY A 111 -2.48 -3.75 -9.54
C GLY A 111 -3.75 -2.93 -9.71
N LEU A 112 -4.45 -2.79 -8.60
CA LEU A 112 -5.61 -1.91 -8.44
C LEU A 112 -5.38 -1.02 -7.23
N GLU A 113 -5.61 0.28 -7.39
CA GLU A 113 -5.49 1.27 -6.31
C GLU A 113 -6.78 2.05 -6.13
N PHE A 114 -7.18 2.27 -4.88
CA PHE A 114 -8.25 3.20 -4.53
C PHE A 114 -7.98 3.88 -3.19
N SER A 115 -8.65 5.01 -2.97
CA SER A 115 -8.51 5.80 -1.75
C SER A 115 -9.76 5.68 -0.88
N VAL A 116 -9.55 5.67 0.43
CA VAL A 116 -10.60 5.77 1.46
C VAL A 116 -10.27 6.95 2.34
N LYS A 117 -11.23 7.84 2.61
CA LYS A 117 -11.00 9.02 3.45
C LYS A 117 -10.49 8.61 4.85
N THR A 118 -9.46 9.28 5.36
CA THR A 118 -8.84 8.99 6.66
C THR A 118 -9.82 9.15 7.83
N LYS A 119 -10.86 9.97 7.71
CA LYS A 119 -11.96 10.02 8.69
C LYS A 119 -12.68 8.68 8.90
N ASN A 120 -12.58 7.76 7.94
CA ASN A 120 -13.14 6.41 8.04
C ASN A 120 -12.12 5.37 8.53
N LEU A 121 -10.86 5.78 8.78
CA LEU A 121 -9.77 4.90 9.15
C LEU A 121 -10.07 4.12 10.42
N GLU A 122 -10.58 4.79 11.45
CA GLU A 122 -10.92 4.13 12.72
C GLU A 122 -11.95 3.01 12.52
N SER A 123 -13.04 3.29 11.79
CA SER A 123 -14.06 2.28 11.47
C SER A 123 -13.47 1.13 10.65
N PHE A 124 -12.63 1.45 9.67
CA PHE A 124 -11.96 0.44 8.85
C PHE A 124 -11.07 -0.47 9.71
N LEU A 125 -10.24 0.11 10.58
CA LEU A 125 -9.33 -0.65 11.45
C LEU A 125 -10.07 -1.47 12.50
N LYS A 126 -11.20 -0.96 13.00
CA LYS A 126 -12.09 -1.70 13.89
C LYS A 126 -12.64 -2.95 13.21
N ASP A 127 -13.15 -2.81 11.98
CA ASP A 127 -13.67 -3.95 11.21
C ASP A 127 -12.56 -4.94 10.85
N PHE A 128 -11.39 -4.43 10.44
CA PHE A 128 -10.24 -5.26 10.12
C PHE A 128 -9.76 -6.07 11.34
N ALA A 129 -9.58 -5.43 12.50
CA ALA A 129 -9.02 -6.08 13.70
C ALA A 129 -9.97 -7.10 14.34
N LYS A 130 -11.29 -6.89 14.24
CA LYS A 130 -12.29 -7.77 14.85
C LYS A 130 -12.64 -8.98 13.96
N SER A 131 -12.25 -8.94 12.69
CA SER A 131 -12.67 -9.94 11.71
C SER A 131 -11.71 -11.11 11.56
N GLN A 132 -12.26 -12.22 11.08
CA GLN A 132 -11.50 -13.43 10.74
C GLN A 132 -11.21 -13.55 9.25
N LYS A 133 -12.03 -12.94 8.39
CA LYS A 133 -11.86 -13.00 6.94
C LYS A 133 -12.06 -11.65 6.29
N LEU A 134 -11.20 -11.35 5.34
CA LEU A 134 -11.37 -10.31 4.35
C LEU A 134 -11.72 -10.95 3.01
N ARG A 135 -12.86 -10.59 2.42
CA ARG A 135 -13.22 -10.98 1.06
C ARG A 135 -13.17 -9.76 0.15
N ILE A 136 -12.57 -9.92 -1.02
CA ILE A 136 -12.53 -8.88 -2.05
C ILE A 136 -13.07 -9.47 -3.36
N GLU A 137 -14.05 -8.77 -3.92
CA GLU A 137 -14.77 -9.14 -5.14
C GLU A 137 -14.67 -7.99 -6.16
N PHE A 138 -14.64 -8.34 -7.44
CA PHE A 138 -14.50 -7.40 -8.56
C PHE A 138 -15.77 -7.44 -9.42
N GLU A 139 -16.65 -6.44 -9.27
CA GLU A 139 -17.93 -6.45 -9.99
C GLU A 139 -17.73 -6.22 -11.48
N GLY A 140 -18.39 -7.06 -12.30
CA GLY A 140 -18.37 -6.93 -13.76
C GLY A 140 -16.98 -7.20 -14.38
N SER A 141 -16.17 -8.03 -13.73
CA SER A 141 -14.81 -8.34 -14.12
C SER A 141 -14.58 -9.85 -14.18
N ASP A 142 -13.70 -10.28 -15.07
CA ASP A 142 -13.20 -11.67 -15.14
C ASP A 142 -12.04 -11.90 -14.15
N VAL A 143 -11.75 -10.92 -13.29
CA VAL A 143 -10.72 -11.02 -12.26
C VAL A 143 -11.27 -11.81 -11.07
N ASP A 144 -10.59 -12.90 -10.73
CA ASP A 144 -10.94 -13.71 -9.56
C ASP A 144 -10.86 -12.86 -8.27
N GLY A 145 -11.95 -12.92 -7.49
CA GLY A 145 -11.94 -12.42 -6.12
C GLY A 145 -10.98 -13.23 -5.24
N TRP A 146 -10.68 -12.71 -4.06
CA TRP A 146 -9.83 -13.43 -3.11
C TRP A 146 -10.27 -13.25 -1.67
N THR A 147 -9.81 -14.18 -0.83
CA THR A 147 -10.08 -14.18 0.61
C THR A 147 -8.76 -14.23 1.37
N ALA A 148 -8.57 -13.29 2.29
CA ALA A 148 -7.47 -13.30 3.24
C ALA A 148 -7.97 -13.70 4.64
N ASP A 149 -7.18 -14.52 5.33
CA ASP A 149 -7.32 -14.81 6.75
C ASP A 149 -6.81 -13.64 7.61
N LEU A 150 -7.67 -13.13 8.48
CA LEU A 150 -7.38 -12.03 9.41
C LEU A 150 -7.16 -12.51 10.85
N THR A 151 -7.17 -13.84 11.08
CA THR A 151 -6.96 -14.42 12.41
C THR A 151 -5.63 -13.95 13.00
N GLY A 152 -5.70 -13.32 14.18
CA GLY A 152 -4.51 -12.84 14.90
C GLY A 152 -3.94 -11.50 14.41
N THR A 153 -4.61 -10.81 13.48
CA THR A 153 -4.11 -9.52 12.94
C THR A 153 -4.18 -8.34 13.92
N ALA A 154 -4.80 -8.51 15.09
CA ALA A 154 -4.96 -7.45 16.09
C ALA A 154 -3.65 -6.72 16.44
N ALA A 155 -2.55 -7.46 16.63
CA ALA A 155 -1.25 -6.86 16.96
C ALA A 155 -0.69 -5.97 15.83
N VAL A 156 -0.86 -6.39 14.57
CA VAL A 156 -0.46 -5.61 13.38
C VAL A 156 -1.34 -4.36 13.27
N THR A 157 -2.64 -4.47 13.50
CA THR A 157 -3.57 -3.35 13.46
C THR A 157 -3.26 -2.30 14.53
N VAL A 158 -2.97 -2.72 15.76
CA VAL A 158 -2.56 -1.81 16.85
C VAL A 158 -1.24 -1.12 16.51
N ALA A 159 -0.24 -1.85 16.02
CA ALA A 159 1.04 -1.25 15.63
C ALA A 159 0.88 -0.22 14.49
N PHE A 160 0.02 -0.52 13.52
CA PHE A 160 -0.30 0.41 12.45
C PHE A 160 -1.04 1.66 12.97
N GLY A 161 -2.09 1.50 13.78
CA GLY A 161 -2.82 2.63 14.38
C GLY A 161 -1.92 3.54 15.21
N ASN A 162 -1.08 2.95 16.07
CA ASN A 162 -0.08 3.69 16.85
C ASN A 162 0.94 4.43 15.97
N CYS A 163 1.28 3.88 14.79
CA CYS A 163 2.16 4.57 13.84
C CYS A 163 1.49 5.81 13.27
N VAL A 164 0.23 5.66 12.82
CA VAL A 164 -0.60 6.73 12.26
C VAL A 164 -0.73 7.87 13.28
N GLU A 165 -1.17 7.58 14.51
CA GLU A 165 -1.36 8.58 15.57
C GLU A 165 -0.09 9.36 15.94
N LYS A 166 1.09 8.73 15.86
CA LYS A 166 2.36 9.38 16.22
C LYS A 166 2.97 10.19 15.08
N ARG A 167 2.53 9.95 13.84
CA ARG A 167 3.22 10.47 12.65
C ARG A 167 2.35 11.35 11.77
N LEU A 168 1.03 11.33 11.92
CA LEU A 168 0.11 12.25 11.28
C LEU A 168 -0.28 13.34 12.27
#